data_AF-A0A4T3F2N2-F1
#
_entry.id   AF-A0A4T3F2N2-F1
#
_cell.length_a   1.000
_cell.length_b   1.000
_cell.length_c   1.000
_cell.angle_alpha   90.00
_cell.angle_beta   90.00
_cell.angle_gamma   90.00
#
_symmetry.space_group_name_H-M   'P 1'
#
loop_
_entity.id
_entity.type
_entity.pdbx_description
1 polymer ?
#
loop_
_entity_poly.entity_id
_entity_poly.type
_entity_poly.pdbx_seq_one_letter_code
_entity_poly.pdbx_strand_id
1 'polypeptide(L)'
;MRSRSAFSADRWSRRWRVTCCLHAHCRRSLRTARAMLSKVRRAPFRRPAKFHRLARSGGRASHRASAIEEYVMKTVFLTVSALALAASPAIAAEEWEYEGPRGADRWGQLHPDFEMCERGIMQSPIELGQGNATGDIELDVNWSAGPLTMLNNGHTVQANFAPGSSITSGGTVFNLVQVHFHTPSEHTLNGEHFPMVAHFVHASDAGELAVVGVMYEAGDAHAEMQKLVDAAPAETQEATAVEGVTLDPNMLLPEDMAIYRYMGSLTTPPCSEGVNWHVVAQPVEVSQTQLDAMEAIMGMNARPVQLLNGRLLVAPE
;
A
#
# COMPACT_ATOMS: atom_id res chain seq x y z
N MET A 1 45.66 56.08 -35.68
CA MET A 1 44.37 56.78 -35.96
C MET A 1 43.26 55.91 -35.37
N ARG A 2 42.62 56.28 -34.25
CA ARG A 2 41.34 57.04 -34.15
C ARG A 2 40.26 56.43 -35.08
N SER A 3 39.04 56.06 -34.68
CA SER A 3 38.23 56.37 -33.49
C SER A 3 36.88 55.61 -33.51
N ARG A 4 36.35 55.29 -32.30
CA ARG A 4 34.96 55.48 -31.76
C ARG A 4 33.75 55.27 -32.73
N SER A 5 32.75 54.42 -32.49
CA SER A 5 31.72 54.29 -31.40
C SER A 5 30.31 54.44 -32.01
N ALA A 6 29.37 53.54 -31.69
CA ALA A 6 28.00 53.90 -31.29
C ALA A 6 27.19 52.65 -30.91
N PHE A 7 26.78 52.62 -29.65
CA PHE A 7 25.71 51.81 -29.06
C PHE A 7 24.36 52.23 -29.67
N SER A 8 23.45 51.29 -29.92
CA SER A 8 22.02 51.59 -29.95
C SER A 8 21.27 50.66 -28.98
N ALA A 9 20.54 51.30 -28.07
CA ALA A 9 19.72 50.69 -27.06
C ALA A 9 18.29 50.63 -27.58
N ASP A 10 17.83 49.46 -28.06
CA ASP A 10 16.41 49.29 -28.40
C ASP A 10 15.92 47.84 -28.27
N ARG A 11 16.16 47.22 -27.11
CA ARG A 11 15.57 45.90 -26.80
C ARG A 11 15.25 45.66 -25.32
N TRP A 12 15.04 46.74 -24.55
CA TRP A 12 14.77 46.67 -23.10
C TRP A 12 13.49 47.39 -22.62
N SER A 13 12.61 47.85 -23.51
CA SER A 13 11.40 48.59 -23.14
C SER A 13 10.09 47.76 -23.06
N ARG A 14 10.12 46.46 -23.38
CA ARG A 14 8.92 45.59 -23.32
C ARG A 14 8.85 44.64 -22.10
N ARG A 15 9.87 44.62 -21.24
CA ARG A 15 9.92 43.75 -20.05
C ARG A 15 9.51 44.41 -18.72
N TRP A 16 9.11 45.69 -18.73
CA TRP A 16 8.72 46.44 -17.52
C TRP A 16 7.22 46.67 -17.35
N ARG A 17 6.37 46.31 -18.33
CA ARG A 17 4.90 46.49 -18.22
C ARG A 17 4.12 45.27 -17.71
N VAL A 18 4.74 44.09 -17.63
CA VAL A 18 4.06 42.87 -17.13
C VAL A 18 4.29 42.66 -15.63
N THR A 19 5.39 43.20 -15.06
CA THR A 19 5.76 43.04 -13.65
C THR A 19 5.00 43.97 -12.70
N CYS A 20 4.40 45.06 -13.18
CA CYS A 20 3.60 45.98 -12.35
C CYS A 20 2.15 45.52 -12.12
N CYS A 21 1.57 44.66 -12.96
CA CYS A 21 0.20 44.16 -12.75
C CYS A 21 0.13 43.06 -11.67
N LEU A 22 1.19 42.26 -11.48
CA LEU A 22 1.21 41.20 -10.46
C LEU A 22 1.32 41.72 -9.02
N HIS A 23 1.91 42.90 -8.80
CA HIS A 23 2.02 43.48 -7.44
C HIS A 23 0.71 44.13 -6.95
N ALA A 24 -0.17 44.58 -7.85
CA ALA A 24 -1.44 45.21 -7.48
C ALA A 24 -2.52 44.18 -7.09
N HIS A 25 -2.55 43.00 -7.72
CA HIS A 25 -3.48 41.93 -7.36
C HIS A 25 -3.11 41.20 -6.06
N CYS A 26 -1.82 41.09 -5.75
CA CYS A 26 -1.35 40.46 -4.50
C CYS A 26 -1.70 41.30 -3.24
N ARG A 27 -1.80 42.62 -3.34
CA ARG A 27 -2.19 43.51 -2.21
C ARG A 27 -3.71 43.56 -1.95
N ARG A 28 -4.56 43.14 -2.90
CA ARG A 28 -6.02 43.05 -2.69
C ARG A 28 -6.43 41.75 -2.00
N SER A 29 -5.76 40.63 -2.27
CA SER A 29 -6.06 39.33 -1.65
C SER A 29 -5.70 39.24 -0.16
N LEU A 30 -4.64 39.94 0.27
CA LEU A 30 -4.22 39.98 1.68
C LEU A 30 -5.09 40.90 2.56
N ARG A 31 -5.95 41.74 1.98
CA ARG A 31 -6.93 42.55 2.75
C ARG A 31 -8.25 41.83 3.01
N THR A 32 -8.62 40.84 2.18
CA THR A 32 -9.80 39.99 2.38
C THR A 32 -9.54 38.86 3.38
N ALA A 33 -8.34 38.29 3.44
CA ALA A 33 -7.97 37.28 4.44
C ALA A 33 -7.90 37.82 5.88
N ARG A 34 -7.61 39.12 6.05
CA ARG A 34 -7.56 39.77 7.38
C ARG A 34 -8.93 40.21 7.91
N ALA A 35 -9.98 40.15 7.08
CA ALA A 35 -11.36 40.50 7.45
C ALA A 35 -12.25 39.29 7.82
N MET A 36 -11.80 38.05 7.55
CA MET A 36 -12.51 36.83 7.96
C MET A 36 -12.03 36.26 9.32
N LEU A 37 -10.89 36.73 9.84
CA LEU A 37 -10.33 36.31 11.13
C LEU A 37 -10.75 37.20 12.33
N SER A 38 -11.71 38.11 12.16
CA SER A 38 -12.18 39.02 13.23
C SER A 38 -13.58 38.72 13.79
N LYS A 39 -14.21 37.59 13.42
CA LYS A 39 -15.57 37.22 13.88
C LYS A 39 -15.66 36.06 14.88
N VAL A 40 -14.55 35.57 15.43
CA VAL A 40 -14.59 34.61 16.54
C VAL A 40 -14.09 35.29 17.81
N ARG A 41 -15.00 35.97 18.53
CA ARG A 41 -14.79 36.32 19.93
C ARG A 41 -16.12 36.48 20.68
N ARG A 42 -16.22 35.72 21.78
CA ARG A 42 -17.01 35.89 23.01
C ARG A 42 -18.37 35.16 23.09
N ALA A 43 -18.32 33.95 23.67
CA ALA A 43 -19.39 33.44 24.53
C ALA A 43 -18.82 33.30 25.97
N PRO A 44 -19.57 33.67 27.02
CA PRO A 44 -19.03 33.77 28.38
C PRO A 44 -19.00 32.43 29.12
N PHE A 45 -17.87 32.16 29.77
CA PHE A 45 -17.64 31.04 30.67
C PHE A 45 -18.36 31.32 32.02
N ARG A 46 -19.40 30.54 32.35
CA ARG A 46 -20.01 30.55 33.69
C ARG A 46 -19.55 29.32 34.49
N ARG A 47 -18.86 29.57 35.60
CA ARG A 47 -18.67 28.60 36.69
C ARG A 47 -19.93 28.56 37.56
N PRO A 48 -20.22 27.41 38.19
CA PRO A 48 -20.66 27.44 39.57
C PRO A 48 -19.84 26.52 40.48
N ALA A 49 -19.91 26.84 41.76
CA ALA A 49 -19.08 26.33 42.85
C ALA A 49 -19.65 25.06 43.51
N LYS A 50 -18.69 24.26 44.01
CA LYS A 50 -18.63 23.41 45.22
C LYS A 50 -19.89 22.75 45.83
N PHE A 51 -19.76 21.42 45.92
CA PHE A 51 -20.00 20.50 47.05
C PHE A 51 -21.40 20.39 47.71
N HIS A 52 -21.99 19.20 47.60
CA HIS A 52 -22.49 18.46 48.77
C HIS A 52 -22.20 16.96 48.64
N ARG A 53 -21.73 16.41 49.77
CA ARG A 53 -21.39 15.02 50.07
C ARG A 53 -22.65 14.18 50.25
N LEU A 54 -22.69 12.98 49.68
CA LEU A 54 -23.47 11.84 50.20
C LEU A 54 -22.76 10.53 49.83
N ALA A 55 -22.66 9.65 50.81
CA ALA A 55 -21.90 8.42 50.80
C ALA A 55 -22.78 7.19 50.54
N ARG A 56 -22.11 6.10 50.14
CA ARG A 56 -22.51 4.68 50.19
C ARG A 56 -23.60 4.20 49.21
N SER A 57 -23.22 3.32 48.29
CA SER A 57 -23.40 1.86 48.41
C SER A 57 -22.81 1.14 47.19
N GLY A 58 -22.17 -0.01 47.42
CA GLY A 58 -21.54 -0.82 46.38
C GLY A 58 -22.53 -1.39 45.34
N GLY A 59 -21.99 -1.67 44.16
CA GLY A 59 -22.67 -2.36 43.07
C GLY A 59 -21.66 -2.70 41.99
N ARG A 60 -21.59 -3.99 41.64
CA ARG A 60 -20.74 -4.58 40.59
C ARG A 60 -20.77 -3.74 39.31
N ALA A 61 -19.62 -3.26 38.87
CA ALA A 61 -19.45 -2.78 37.50
C ALA A 61 -19.29 -4.02 36.60
N SER A 62 -20.39 -4.45 35.99
CA SER A 62 -20.34 -5.28 34.79
C SER A 62 -19.66 -4.47 33.69
N HIS A 63 -18.59 -4.99 33.10
CA HIS A 63 -18.09 -4.51 31.81
C HIS A 63 -19.13 -4.81 30.74
N ARG A 64 -20.16 -3.97 30.66
CA ARG A 64 -20.86 -3.73 29.40
C ARG A 64 -19.95 -2.76 28.65
N ALA A 65 -19.12 -3.31 27.77
CA ALA A 65 -18.60 -2.54 26.64
C ALA A 65 -19.80 -1.81 26.05
N SER A 66 -19.70 -0.47 26.01
CA SER A 66 -20.83 0.32 25.55
C SER A 66 -21.10 -0.08 24.11
N ALA A 67 -22.37 -0.17 23.72
CA ALA A 67 -22.77 -0.46 22.35
C ALA A 67 -22.12 0.49 21.31
N ILE A 68 -21.50 1.59 21.76
CA ILE A 68 -20.72 2.53 20.96
C ILE A 68 -19.35 1.96 20.58
N GLU A 69 -18.67 1.17 21.42
CA GLU A 69 -17.40 0.50 21.04
C GLU A 69 -17.64 -0.62 20.03
N GLU A 70 -18.73 -1.38 20.20
CA GLU A 70 -19.15 -2.41 19.23
C GLU A 70 -19.64 -1.79 17.90
N TYR A 71 -20.26 -0.60 17.96
CA TYR A 71 -20.73 0.14 16.79
C TYR A 71 -19.58 0.85 16.05
N VAL A 72 -18.60 1.40 16.75
CA VAL A 72 -17.40 2.01 16.13
C VAL A 72 -16.55 0.92 15.46
N MET A 73 -16.39 -0.26 16.07
CA MET A 73 -15.69 -1.40 15.45
C MET A 73 -16.41 -1.91 14.19
N LYS A 74 -17.74 -2.05 14.23
CA LYS A 74 -18.54 -2.45 13.05
C LYS A 74 -18.56 -1.39 11.95
N THR A 75 -18.47 -0.10 12.30
CA THR A 75 -18.46 1.00 11.32
C THR A 75 -17.10 1.16 10.65
N VAL A 76 -15.99 0.90 11.36
CA VAL A 76 -14.64 0.83 10.75
C VAL A 76 -14.53 -0.37 9.80
N PHE A 77 -15.08 -1.54 10.17
CA PHE A 77 -15.13 -2.71 9.29
C PHE A 77 -15.96 -2.46 8.02
N LEU A 78 -17.07 -1.72 8.10
CA LEU A 78 -17.86 -1.37 6.93
C LEU A 78 -17.20 -0.33 6.02
N THR A 79 -16.16 0.40 6.45
CA THR A 79 -15.43 1.34 5.57
C THR A 79 -14.08 0.83 5.10
N VAL A 80 -13.46 -0.15 5.77
CA VAL A 80 -12.26 -0.84 5.25
C VAL A 80 -12.67 -2.02 4.36
N SER A 81 -13.77 -2.72 4.66
CA SER A 81 -14.39 -3.64 3.69
C SER A 81 -15.14 -2.91 2.57
N ALA A 82 -15.57 -1.66 2.74
CA ALA A 82 -16.14 -0.84 1.65
C ALA A 82 -15.17 0.15 0.98
N LEU A 83 -13.89 0.19 1.36
CA LEU A 83 -12.83 0.65 0.45
C LEU A 83 -12.31 -0.49 -0.44
N ALA A 84 -12.80 -1.71 -0.23
CA ALA A 84 -12.77 -2.82 -1.17
C ALA A 84 -14.16 -3.14 -1.79
N LEU A 85 -15.27 -2.54 -1.30
CA LEU A 85 -16.63 -2.68 -1.85
C LEU A 85 -17.49 -1.44 -1.56
N ALA A 86 -17.14 -0.28 -2.14
CA ALA A 86 -18.17 0.67 -2.52
C ALA A 86 -18.58 0.28 -3.93
N ALA A 87 -19.76 -0.33 -4.07
CA ALA A 87 -20.48 -0.35 -5.33
C ALA A 87 -20.85 1.11 -5.68
N SER A 88 -19.85 1.87 -6.14
CA SER A 88 -20.04 2.82 -7.22
C SER A 88 -20.80 2.07 -8.32
N PRO A 89 -21.68 2.73 -9.10
CA PRO A 89 -22.23 2.07 -10.27
C PRO A 89 -21.04 1.46 -11.01
N ALA A 90 -21.15 0.21 -11.43
CA ALA A 90 -20.10 -0.50 -12.15
C ALA A 90 -19.68 0.33 -13.37
N ILE A 91 -18.78 1.28 -13.14
CA ILE A 91 -17.74 1.61 -14.07
C ILE A 91 -16.95 0.31 -14.01
N ALA A 92 -17.13 -0.54 -15.01
CA ALA A 92 -16.12 -1.51 -15.32
C ALA A 92 -14.82 -0.69 -15.35
N ALA A 93 -14.04 -0.74 -14.27
CA ALA A 93 -12.70 -0.18 -14.28
C ALA A 93 -12.10 -0.73 -15.56
N GLU A 94 -11.76 0.14 -16.51
CA GLU A 94 -11.40 -0.30 -17.85
C GLU A 94 -10.38 -1.44 -17.68
N GLU A 95 -10.78 -2.64 -18.10
CA GLU A 95 -10.13 -3.88 -17.68
C GLU A 95 -8.65 -3.77 -18.05
N TRP A 96 -7.76 -4.00 -17.09
CA TRP A 96 -6.32 -3.82 -17.23
C TRP A 96 -5.64 -5.18 -17.31
N GLU A 97 -4.48 -5.22 -17.97
CA GLU A 97 -3.70 -6.44 -18.18
C GLU A 97 -2.23 -6.15 -17.82
N TYR A 98 -1.40 -7.18 -17.74
CA TYR A 98 0.04 -6.98 -17.51
C TYR A 98 0.79 -6.64 -18.81
N GLU A 99 0.30 -7.14 -19.95
CA GLU A 99 0.89 -6.91 -21.28
C GLU A 99 -0.15 -6.39 -22.29
N GLY A 100 0.31 -6.04 -23.50
CA GLY A 100 -0.57 -5.66 -24.60
C GLY A 100 -1.12 -4.23 -24.52
N PRO A 101 -2.20 -3.92 -25.26
CA PRO A 101 -2.75 -2.56 -25.34
C PRO A 101 -3.23 -1.99 -23.99
N ARG A 102 -3.48 -2.85 -23.00
CA ARG A 102 -3.94 -2.51 -21.65
C ARG A 102 -2.91 -2.90 -20.58
N GLY A 103 -1.66 -3.08 -21.02
CA GLY A 103 -0.53 -3.50 -20.23
C GLY A 103 -0.05 -2.48 -19.21
N ALA A 104 0.86 -2.91 -18.35
CA ALA A 104 1.39 -2.13 -17.23
C ALA A 104 2.08 -0.82 -17.64
N ASP A 105 2.59 -0.71 -18.87
CA ASP A 105 3.18 0.52 -19.42
C ASP A 105 2.14 1.64 -19.68
N ARG A 106 0.84 1.30 -19.66
CA ARG A 106 -0.26 2.18 -20.05
C ARG A 106 -1.35 2.33 -19.01
N TRP A 107 -1.26 1.68 -17.84
CA TRP A 107 -2.32 1.72 -16.83
C TRP A 107 -2.81 3.13 -16.49
N GLY A 108 -1.89 4.11 -16.35
CA GLY A 108 -2.27 5.49 -16.04
C GLY A 108 -3.10 6.21 -17.11
N GLN A 109 -3.16 5.65 -18.32
CA GLN A 109 -3.92 6.17 -19.46
C GLN A 109 -5.28 5.48 -19.61
N LEU A 110 -5.52 4.36 -18.93
CA LEU A 110 -6.75 3.57 -19.04
C LEU A 110 -7.91 4.21 -18.28
N HIS A 111 -7.65 4.84 -17.13
CA HIS A 111 -8.69 5.44 -16.32
C HIS A 111 -8.13 6.61 -15.48
N PRO A 112 -8.90 7.70 -15.25
CA PRO A 112 -8.45 8.81 -14.40
C PRO A 112 -7.99 8.40 -13.00
N ASP A 113 -8.61 7.38 -12.42
CA ASP A 113 -8.23 6.88 -11.08
C ASP A 113 -6.88 6.14 -11.08
N PHE A 114 -6.35 5.79 -12.26
CA PHE A 114 -5.06 5.10 -12.40
C PHE A 114 -3.90 6.07 -12.65
N GLU A 115 -4.13 7.38 -12.62
CA GLU A 115 -3.14 8.42 -12.90
C GLU A 115 -1.80 8.22 -12.13
N MET A 116 -1.87 7.69 -10.90
CA MET A 116 -0.68 7.39 -10.08
C MET A 116 0.25 6.33 -10.70
N CYS A 117 -0.28 5.42 -11.52
CA CYS A 117 0.51 4.42 -12.23
C CYS A 117 1.50 5.04 -13.23
N GLU A 118 1.19 6.24 -13.76
CA GLU A 118 2.06 6.96 -14.71
C GLU A 118 2.82 8.11 -14.04
N ARG A 119 2.19 8.82 -13.11
CA ARG A 119 2.74 10.05 -12.52
C ARG A 119 3.41 9.86 -11.16
N GLY A 120 3.23 8.70 -10.54
CA GLY A 120 3.85 8.37 -9.27
C GLY A 120 5.38 8.34 -9.36
N ILE A 121 6.05 8.77 -8.30
CA ILE A 121 7.52 8.79 -8.19
C ILE A 121 8.03 7.89 -7.07
N MET A 122 7.14 7.26 -6.32
CA MET A 122 7.41 6.26 -5.28
C MET A 122 6.72 4.94 -5.64
N GLN A 123 6.79 4.55 -6.92
CA GLN A 123 6.12 3.37 -7.46
C GLN A 123 6.87 2.06 -7.14
N SER A 124 6.14 0.95 -7.12
CA SER A 124 6.63 -0.42 -6.93
C SER A 124 6.22 -1.30 -8.12
N PRO A 125 6.94 -2.39 -8.41
CA PRO A 125 8.10 -2.92 -7.70
C PRO A 125 9.41 -2.16 -8.01
N ILE A 126 10.53 -2.53 -7.37
CA ILE A 126 11.85 -1.92 -7.60
C ILE A 126 12.96 -2.98 -7.66
N GLU A 127 14.13 -2.56 -8.14
CA GLU A 127 15.38 -3.31 -8.02
C GLU A 127 15.97 -3.17 -6.61
N LEU A 128 16.11 -4.29 -5.89
CA LEU A 128 16.54 -4.33 -4.49
C LEU A 128 18.06 -4.19 -4.30
N GLY A 129 18.86 -4.57 -5.29
CA GLY A 129 20.32 -4.44 -5.28
C GLY A 129 20.82 -2.99 -5.30
N GLN A 130 19.92 -2.01 -5.41
CA GLN A 130 20.22 -0.57 -5.35
C GLN A 130 20.13 0.03 -3.93
N GLY A 131 20.21 -0.82 -2.89
CA GLY A 131 20.23 -0.38 -1.49
C GLY A 131 21.19 0.78 -1.25
N ASN A 132 20.68 1.87 -0.67
CA ASN A 132 21.43 3.11 -0.44
C ASN A 132 21.61 3.44 1.04
N ALA A 133 21.14 2.55 1.90
CA ALA A 133 21.46 2.47 3.32
C ALA A 133 21.46 0.99 3.75
N THR A 134 22.06 0.72 4.89
CA THR A 134 22.04 -0.60 5.54
C THR A 134 21.51 -0.42 6.95
N GLY A 135 20.73 -1.37 7.43
CA GLY A 135 20.32 -1.41 8.81
C GLY A 135 19.45 -2.62 9.12
N ASP A 136 19.44 -2.98 10.40
CA ASP A 136 18.55 -4.01 10.92
C ASP A 136 17.11 -3.45 11.02
N ILE A 137 16.17 -4.13 10.38
CA ILE A 137 14.76 -3.75 10.33
C ILE A 137 13.97 -4.73 11.19
N GLU A 138 13.59 -4.28 12.39
CA GLU A 138 12.68 -5.05 13.23
C GLU A 138 11.28 -5.12 12.59
N LEU A 139 10.84 -6.34 12.27
CA LEU A 139 9.48 -6.67 11.87
C LEU A 139 8.95 -7.78 12.78
N ASP A 140 8.02 -7.43 13.67
CA ASP A 140 7.36 -8.42 14.53
C ASP A 140 6.20 -9.04 13.76
N VAL A 141 6.29 -10.36 13.50
CA VAL A 141 5.28 -11.13 12.78
C VAL A 141 4.50 -11.98 13.78
N ASN A 142 3.21 -11.72 13.88
CA ASN A 142 2.30 -12.48 14.73
C ASN A 142 1.11 -12.95 13.88
N TRP A 143 1.34 -14.02 13.13
CA TRP A 143 0.29 -14.66 12.36
C TRP A 143 -0.13 -15.99 13.00
N SER A 144 -1.37 -16.37 12.79
CA SER A 144 -1.94 -17.64 13.23
C SER A 144 -2.46 -18.43 12.05
N ALA A 145 -2.33 -19.75 12.14
CA ALA A 145 -2.97 -20.66 11.20
C ALA A 145 -4.50 -20.50 11.21
N GLY A 146 -5.12 -20.64 10.04
CA GLY A 146 -6.56 -20.43 9.88
C GLY A 146 -7.15 -21.19 8.71
N PRO A 147 -8.50 -21.20 8.59
CA PRO A 147 -9.18 -21.85 7.48
C PRO A 147 -8.78 -21.17 6.16
N LEU A 148 -8.48 -21.98 5.14
CA LEU A 148 -8.10 -21.48 3.83
C LEU A 148 -9.33 -21.01 3.05
N THR A 149 -9.30 -19.78 2.55
CA THR A 149 -10.30 -19.23 1.62
C THR A 149 -9.59 -18.69 0.40
N MET A 150 -9.86 -19.24 -0.77
CA MET A 150 -9.15 -18.93 -2.02
C MET A 150 -10.08 -18.31 -3.06
N LEU A 151 -9.51 -17.46 -3.90
CA LEU A 151 -10.13 -16.94 -5.12
C LEU A 151 -9.10 -16.84 -6.25
N ASN A 152 -9.61 -16.70 -7.47
CA ASN A 152 -8.86 -16.23 -8.62
C ASN A 152 -9.65 -15.05 -9.19
N ASN A 153 -9.07 -13.85 -9.16
CA ASN A 153 -9.75 -12.63 -9.62
C ASN A 153 -9.46 -12.29 -11.08
N GLY A 154 -8.83 -13.20 -11.83
CA GLY A 154 -8.37 -12.97 -13.21
C GLY A 154 -7.00 -12.28 -13.30
N HIS A 155 -6.44 -11.80 -12.19
CA HIS A 155 -5.12 -11.15 -12.14
C HIS A 155 -4.12 -11.89 -11.25
N THR A 156 -4.60 -12.66 -10.27
CA THR A 156 -3.78 -13.46 -9.35
C THR A 156 -4.64 -14.48 -8.63
N VAL A 157 -3.99 -15.52 -8.09
CA VAL A 157 -4.53 -16.40 -7.06
C VAL A 157 -4.33 -15.71 -5.70
N GLN A 158 -5.38 -15.65 -4.89
CA GLN A 158 -5.36 -14.96 -3.60
C GLN A 158 -6.01 -15.81 -2.50
N ALA A 159 -5.36 -15.85 -1.32
CA ALA A 159 -5.93 -16.38 -0.09
C ALA A 159 -6.35 -15.24 0.86
N ASN A 160 -7.59 -15.28 1.35
CA ASN A 160 -8.11 -14.30 2.31
C ASN A 160 -7.96 -14.81 3.75
N PHE A 161 -7.63 -13.90 4.66
CA PHE A 161 -7.50 -14.21 6.09
C PHE A 161 -8.61 -13.55 6.91
N ALA A 162 -9.06 -14.28 7.93
CA ALA A 162 -9.88 -13.69 8.98
C ALA A 162 -9.02 -12.77 9.88
N PRO A 163 -9.63 -11.76 10.53
CA PRO A 163 -8.91 -10.93 11.49
C PRO A 163 -8.27 -11.75 12.62
N GLY A 164 -7.08 -11.34 13.07
CA GLY A 164 -6.37 -11.97 14.18
C GLY A 164 -4.86 -12.13 13.96
N SER A 165 -4.43 -12.08 12.70
CA SER A 165 -3.01 -12.08 12.30
C SER A 165 -2.55 -10.66 11.99
N SER A 166 -1.32 -10.29 12.39
CA SER A 166 -0.77 -8.96 12.16
C SER A 166 0.75 -8.93 12.07
N ILE A 167 1.28 -7.82 11.57
CA ILE A 167 2.68 -7.41 11.76
C ILE A 167 2.74 -6.11 12.56
N THR A 168 3.83 -5.89 13.29
CA THR A 168 4.16 -4.59 13.87
C THR A 168 5.45 -4.05 13.25
N SER A 169 5.38 -2.86 12.69
CA SER A 169 6.52 -2.18 12.06
C SER A 169 6.52 -0.71 12.47
N GLY A 170 7.64 -0.22 13.02
CA GLY A 170 7.78 1.18 13.43
C GLY A 170 6.76 1.61 14.51
N GLY A 171 6.30 0.67 15.34
CA GLY A 171 5.28 0.90 16.37
C GLY A 171 3.83 0.91 15.87
N THR A 172 3.59 0.71 14.58
CA THR A 172 2.25 0.58 13.99
C THR A 172 1.90 -0.88 13.76
N VAL A 173 0.70 -1.28 14.15
CA VAL A 173 0.14 -2.61 13.89
C VAL A 173 -0.60 -2.60 12.55
N PHE A 174 -0.31 -3.57 11.70
CA PHE A 174 -1.00 -3.80 10.43
C PHE A 174 -1.59 -5.21 10.43
N ASN A 175 -2.91 -5.32 10.29
CA ASN A 175 -3.62 -6.60 10.27
C ASN A 175 -3.48 -7.26 8.91
N LEU A 176 -3.18 -8.56 8.87
CA LEU A 176 -3.11 -9.36 7.64
C LEU A 176 -4.52 -9.45 7.03
N VAL A 177 -4.61 -9.11 5.74
CA VAL A 177 -5.87 -9.12 4.98
C VAL A 177 -5.89 -10.29 4.01
N GLN A 178 -4.82 -10.45 3.24
CA GLN A 178 -4.71 -11.45 2.19
C GLN A 178 -3.24 -11.76 1.88
N VAL A 179 -3.02 -12.89 1.20
CA VAL A 179 -1.80 -13.15 0.43
C VAL A 179 -2.18 -13.42 -1.02
N HIS A 180 -1.37 -12.93 -1.96
CA HIS A 180 -1.50 -13.23 -3.39
C HIS A 180 -0.13 -13.40 -4.04
N PHE A 181 -0.11 -13.92 -5.26
CA PHE A 181 1.12 -14.37 -5.91
C PHE A 181 1.37 -13.71 -7.26
N HIS A 182 2.64 -13.57 -7.61
CA HIS A 182 3.05 -13.19 -8.96
C HIS A 182 4.12 -14.15 -9.50
N THR A 183 4.01 -14.46 -10.79
CA THR A 183 4.95 -15.23 -11.60
C THR A 183 5.30 -14.41 -12.84
N PRO A 184 6.57 -14.03 -13.08
CA PRO A 184 7.71 -14.13 -12.16
C PRO A 184 7.58 -13.17 -10.96
N SER A 185 8.63 -13.04 -10.14
CA SER A 185 8.66 -12.04 -9.07
C SER A 185 8.50 -10.62 -9.62
N GLU A 186 7.86 -9.74 -8.86
CA GLU A 186 7.74 -8.33 -9.26
C GLU A 186 9.03 -7.55 -8.99
N HIS A 187 9.58 -7.63 -7.78
CA HIS A 187 10.92 -7.08 -7.51
C HIS A 187 12.00 -7.95 -8.13
N THR A 188 13.11 -7.29 -8.40
CA THR A 188 14.33 -7.93 -8.87
C THR A 188 15.45 -7.75 -7.84
N LEU A 189 16.41 -8.67 -7.87
CA LEU A 189 17.67 -8.54 -7.14
C LEU A 189 18.83 -8.68 -8.12
N ASN A 190 19.69 -7.67 -8.20
CA ASN A 190 20.79 -7.57 -9.16
C ASN A 190 20.34 -7.69 -10.63
N GLY A 191 19.12 -7.23 -10.93
CA GLY A 191 18.52 -7.27 -12.26
C GLY A 191 17.84 -8.59 -12.60
N GLU A 192 17.81 -9.56 -11.68
CA GLU A 192 17.21 -10.88 -11.90
C GLU A 192 15.89 -11.03 -11.17
N HIS A 193 14.94 -11.68 -11.84
CA HIS A 193 13.66 -12.08 -11.25
C HIS A 193 13.78 -13.46 -10.62
N PHE A 194 13.08 -13.67 -9.51
CA PHE A 194 12.79 -15.00 -8.99
C PHE A 194 11.59 -15.61 -9.74
N PRO A 195 11.45 -16.95 -9.77
CA PRO A 195 10.31 -17.61 -10.39
C PRO A 195 8.93 -17.18 -9.88
N MET A 196 8.81 -16.83 -8.59
CA MET A 196 7.54 -16.40 -8.01
C MET A 196 7.76 -15.49 -6.79
N VAL A 197 6.80 -14.62 -6.48
CA VAL A 197 6.74 -13.84 -5.23
C VAL A 197 5.36 -13.95 -4.61
N ALA A 198 5.27 -14.01 -3.28
CA ALA A 198 4.04 -13.79 -2.54
C ALA A 198 4.04 -12.40 -1.89
N HIS A 199 2.88 -11.74 -1.93
CA HIS A 199 2.62 -10.49 -1.25
C HIS A 199 1.60 -10.69 -0.14
N PHE A 200 2.07 -10.63 1.11
CA PHE A 200 1.21 -10.62 2.30
C PHE A 200 0.79 -9.18 2.58
N VAL A 201 -0.46 -8.85 2.26
CA VAL A 201 -0.98 -7.48 2.37
C VAL A 201 -1.63 -7.26 3.72
N HIS A 202 -1.23 -6.17 4.37
CA HIS A 202 -1.70 -5.77 5.68
C HIS A 202 -2.24 -4.34 5.68
N ALA A 203 -3.16 -4.04 6.60
CA ALA A 203 -3.72 -2.71 6.78
C ALA A 203 -3.78 -2.30 8.27
N SER A 204 -3.41 -1.06 8.58
CA SER A 204 -3.62 -0.48 9.90
C SER A 204 -5.08 -0.03 10.08
N ASP A 205 -5.50 0.25 11.32
CA ASP A 205 -6.82 0.80 11.61
C ASP A 205 -7.05 2.18 10.96
N ALA A 206 -5.96 2.88 10.59
CA ALA A 206 -5.98 4.16 9.89
C ALA A 206 -6.06 4.01 8.36
N GLY A 207 -6.00 2.77 7.84
CA GLY A 207 -5.99 2.47 6.41
C GLY A 207 -4.61 2.55 5.75
N GLU A 208 -3.52 2.65 6.53
CA GLU A 208 -2.16 2.58 5.99
C GLU A 208 -1.84 1.13 5.60
N LEU A 209 -1.12 0.95 4.49
CA LEU A 209 -0.80 -0.38 3.99
C LEU A 209 0.64 -0.77 4.30
N ALA A 210 0.84 -2.05 4.59
CA ALA A 210 2.14 -2.69 4.65
C ALA A 210 2.11 -4.01 3.87
N VAL A 211 3.19 -4.33 3.17
CA VAL A 211 3.30 -5.55 2.37
C VAL A 211 4.60 -6.25 2.72
N VAL A 212 4.50 -7.53 3.11
CA VAL A 212 5.65 -8.42 3.22
C VAL A 212 5.77 -9.17 1.89
N GLY A 213 6.90 -9.01 1.20
CA GLY A 213 7.21 -9.70 -0.04
C GLY A 213 8.15 -10.87 0.21
N VAL A 214 7.78 -12.07 -0.23
CA VAL A 214 8.60 -13.28 -0.08
C VAL A 214 8.85 -13.88 -1.46
N MET A 215 10.13 -13.96 -1.84
CA MET A 215 10.55 -14.57 -3.09
C MET A 215 10.57 -16.09 -2.97
N TYR A 216 10.27 -16.78 -4.06
CA TYR A 216 10.32 -18.24 -4.14
C TYR A 216 11.23 -18.67 -5.28
N GLU A 217 12.05 -19.69 -5.02
CA GLU A 217 12.95 -20.28 -6.00
C GLU A 217 12.80 -21.80 -6.08
N ALA A 218 13.32 -22.40 -7.14
CA ALA A 218 13.24 -23.83 -7.36
C ALA A 218 14.13 -24.59 -6.37
N GLY A 219 13.53 -25.50 -5.61
CA GLY A 219 14.20 -26.39 -4.67
C GLY A 219 13.33 -27.59 -4.32
N ASP A 220 13.28 -27.97 -3.05
CA ASP A 220 12.46 -29.08 -2.57
C ASP A 220 10.95 -28.76 -2.56
N ALA A 221 10.12 -29.80 -2.59
CA ALA A 221 8.67 -29.63 -2.53
C ALA A 221 8.24 -29.07 -1.16
N HIS A 222 7.48 -27.96 -1.19
CA HIS A 222 7.09 -27.25 0.01
C HIS A 222 5.66 -27.63 0.44
N ALA A 223 5.51 -28.18 1.64
CA ALA A 223 4.23 -28.73 2.09
C ALA A 223 3.11 -27.67 2.22
N GLU A 224 3.43 -26.48 2.75
CA GLU A 224 2.42 -25.42 2.89
C GLU A 224 1.98 -24.84 1.54
N MET A 225 2.94 -24.57 0.63
CA MET A 225 2.66 -24.19 -0.76
C MET A 225 1.80 -25.22 -1.50
N GLN A 226 1.99 -26.52 -1.23
CA GLN A 226 1.16 -27.55 -1.87
C GLN A 226 -0.34 -27.37 -1.58
N LYS A 227 -0.70 -26.95 -0.37
CA LYS A 227 -2.10 -26.65 -0.02
C LYS A 227 -2.68 -25.51 -0.87
N LEU A 228 -1.86 -24.52 -1.20
CA LEU A 228 -2.24 -23.40 -2.06
C LEU A 228 -2.38 -23.85 -3.51
N VAL A 229 -1.40 -24.60 -4.02
CA VAL A 229 -1.41 -25.16 -5.39
C VAL A 229 -2.64 -26.05 -5.60
N ASP A 230 -2.93 -26.95 -4.66
CA ASP A 230 -4.08 -27.87 -4.76
C ASP A 230 -5.43 -27.14 -4.71
N ALA A 231 -5.48 -25.99 -4.04
CA ALA A 231 -6.70 -25.21 -3.84
C ALA A 231 -6.89 -24.04 -4.82
N ALA A 232 -5.86 -23.70 -5.60
CA ALA A 232 -5.86 -22.56 -6.51
C ALA A 232 -6.92 -22.77 -7.62
N PRO A 233 -7.92 -21.87 -7.76
CA PRO A 233 -8.87 -21.97 -8.85
C PRO A 233 -8.19 -21.70 -10.19
N ALA A 234 -8.30 -22.64 -11.13
CA ALA A 234 -7.71 -22.52 -12.47
C ALA A 234 -8.34 -21.41 -13.33
N GLU A 235 -9.60 -21.07 -13.05
CA GLU A 235 -10.37 -20.03 -13.73
C GLU A 235 -10.83 -18.98 -12.71
N THR A 236 -11.27 -17.82 -13.18
CA THR A 236 -11.83 -16.77 -12.33
C THR A 236 -12.95 -17.31 -11.45
N GLN A 237 -12.81 -17.13 -10.14
CA GLN A 237 -13.72 -17.64 -9.14
C GLN A 237 -13.75 -16.71 -7.93
N GLU A 238 -14.94 -16.47 -7.39
CA GLU A 238 -15.13 -15.77 -6.12
C GLU A 238 -14.53 -16.52 -4.93
N ALA A 239 -14.27 -15.77 -3.86
CA ALA A 239 -13.71 -16.29 -2.60
C ALA A 239 -14.54 -17.46 -2.05
N THR A 240 -13.91 -18.63 -1.96
CA THR A 240 -14.53 -19.86 -1.51
C THR A 240 -13.65 -20.54 -0.47
N ALA A 241 -14.27 -20.99 0.63
CA ALA A 241 -13.58 -21.74 1.67
C ALA A 241 -13.18 -23.13 1.15
N VAL A 242 -11.95 -23.54 1.43
CA VAL A 242 -11.42 -24.86 1.06
C VAL A 242 -11.68 -25.80 2.24
N GLU A 243 -12.69 -26.66 2.09
CA GLU A 243 -13.17 -27.49 3.20
C GLU A 243 -12.06 -28.40 3.77
N GLY A 244 -11.89 -28.37 5.09
CA GLY A 244 -10.91 -29.21 5.78
C GLY A 244 -9.45 -28.77 5.65
N VAL A 245 -9.15 -27.67 4.95
CA VAL A 245 -7.78 -27.17 4.77
C VAL A 245 -7.50 -25.99 5.69
N THR A 246 -6.41 -26.09 6.44
CA THR A 246 -5.85 -25.02 7.28
C THR A 246 -4.52 -24.58 6.70
N LEU A 247 -4.37 -23.27 6.51
CA LEU A 247 -3.14 -22.62 6.07
C LEU A 247 -2.49 -21.92 7.26
N ASP A 248 -1.20 -22.18 7.48
CA ASP A 248 -0.34 -21.42 8.38
C ASP A 248 0.56 -20.48 7.56
N PRO A 249 0.30 -19.16 7.54
CA PRO A 249 1.10 -18.23 6.76
C PRO A 249 2.54 -18.10 7.26
N ASN A 250 2.83 -18.46 8.51
CA ASN A 250 4.22 -18.45 9.02
C ASN A 250 5.07 -19.52 8.31
N MET A 251 4.46 -20.61 7.89
CA MET A 251 5.16 -21.69 7.17
C MET A 251 5.51 -21.31 5.73
N LEU A 252 5.08 -20.13 5.25
CA LEU A 252 5.43 -19.61 3.93
C LEU A 252 6.57 -18.57 4.00
N LEU A 253 7.11 -18.32 5.20
CA LEU A 253 8.27 -17.47 5.43
C LEU A 253 9.56 -18.31 5.49
N PRO A 254 10.71 -17.75 5.12
CA PRO A 254 12.00 -18.37 5.39
C PRO A 254 12.36 -18.29 6.89
N GLU A 255 13.42 -19.00 7.29
CA GLU A 255 13.95 -18.92 8.65
C GLU A 255 14.64 -17.58 8.93
N ASP A 256 15.39 -17.04 7.97
CA ASP A 256 16.03 -15.72 8.07
C ASP A 256 15.10 -14.63 7.52
N MET A 257 14.72 -13.72 8.41
CA MET A 257 13.83 -12.59 8.12
C MET A 257 14.58 -11.27 7.93
N ALA A 258 15.83 -11.30 7.46
CA ALA A 258 16.52 -10.14 6.93
C ALA A 258 15.69 -9.44 5.83
N ILE A 259 15.46 -8.13 5.93
CA ILE A 259 14.47 -7.40 5.11
C ILE A 259 15.08 -6.19 4.40
N TYR A 260 14.75 -6.05 3.12
CA TYR A 260 14.80 -4.78 2.40
C TYR A 260 13.58 -3.93 2.74
N ARG A 261 13.79 -2.68 3.14
CA ARG A 261 12.72 -1.76 3.55
C ARG A 261 12.70 -0.49 2.70
N TYR A 262 11.54 -0.18 2.12
CA TYR A 262 11.33 1.09 1.41
C TYR A 262 9.86 1.52 1.39
N MET A 263 9.61 2.79 1.08
CA MET A 263 8.25 3.30 0.83
C MET A 263 7.91 3.22 -0.65
N GLY A 264 6.78 2.60 -0.96
CA GLY A 264 6.37 2.26 -2.31
C GLY A 264 4.90 2.52 -2.60
N SER A 265 4.37 1.72 -3.50
CA SER A 265 2.98 1.76 -3.97
C SER A 265 2.40 0.36 -4.04
N LEU A 266 1.10 0.27 -4.32
CA LEU A 266 0.52 -0.93 -4.92
C LEU A 266 1.19 -1.20 -6.28
N THR A 267 1.33 -2.47 -6.62
CA THR A 267 1.89 -2.92 -7.91
C THR A 267 0.83 -3.19 -8.96
N THR A 268 -0.43 -2.93 -8.64
CA THR A 268 -1.59 -2.98 -9.53
C THR A 268 -2.36 -1.67 -9.48
N PRO A 269 -3.18 -1.35 -10.50
CA PRO A 269 -4.04 -0.17 -10.45
C PRO A 269 -4.93 -0.14 -9.19
N PRO A 270 -5.08 1.02 -8.52
CA PRO A 270 -4.72 2.38 -8.97
C PRO A 270 -3.27 2.81 -8.64
N CYS A 271 -2.37 1.88 -8.31
CA CYS A 271 -0.96 2.15 -8.01
C CYS A 271 -0.73 3.19 -6.90
N SER A 272 -1.63 3.21 -5.90
CA SER A 272 -1.57 4.15 -4.79
C SER A 272 -0.25 4.05 -4.03
N GLU A 273 0.40 5.19 -3.82
CA GLU A 273 1.65 5.31 -3.05
C GLU A 273 1.40 5.34 -1.53
N GLY A 274 2.48 5.28 -0.75
CA GLY A 274 2.41 5.27 0.72
C GLY A 274 2.37 3.87 1.32
N VAL A 275 2.72 2.85 0.53
CA VAL A 275 2.78 1.45 0.97
C VAL A 275 4.12 1.20 1.67
N ASN A 276 4.09 0.59 2.85
CA ASN A 276 5.26 0.17 3.58
C ASN A 276 5.71 -1.21 3.07
N TRP A 277 6.80 -1.27 2.31
CA TRP A 277 7.30 -2.53 1.75
C TRP A 277 8.41 -3.14 2.60
N HIS A 278 8.26 -4.42 2.94
CA HIS A 278 9.20 -5.25 3.66
C HIS A 278 9.49 -6.50 2.82
N VAL A 279 10.54 -6.48 2.00
CA VAL A 279 10.87 -7.60 1.11
C VAL A 279 11.93 -8.46 1.78
N VAL A 280 11.58 -9.71 2.09
CA VAL A 280 12.49 -10.66 2.74
C VAL A 280 13.61 -11.02 1.77
N ALA A 281 14.85 -10.99 2.25
CA ALA A 281 16.05 -11.18 1.44
C ALA A 281 16.30 -12.66 1.12
N GLN A 282 16.00 -13.56 2.05
CA GLN A 282 16.10 -14.99 1.82
C GLN A 282 14.89 -15.49 1.02
N PRO A 283 15.09 -16.14 -0.15
CA PRO A 283 14.00 -16.81 -0.85
C PRO A 283 13.58 -18.10 -0.13
N VAL A 284 12.35 -18.55 -0.40
CA VAL A 284 11.84 -19.85 0.05
C VAL A 284 11.89 -20.85 -1.11
N GLU A 285 12.42 -22.04 -0.84
CA GLU A 285 12.43 -23.12 -1.83
C GLU A 285 11.04 -23.75 -2.00
N VAL A 286 10.64 -23.94 -3.26
CA VAL A 286 9.46 -24.69 -3.68
C VAL A 286 9.82 -25.55 -4.89
N SER A 287 9.15 -26.68 -5.09
CA SER A 287 9.49 -27.53 -6.24
C SER A 287 9.15 -26.86 -7.57
N GLN A 288 9.90 -27.18 -8.62
CA GLN A 288 9.62 -26.69 -9.98
C GLN A 288 8.17 -26.99 -10.39
N THR A 289 7.63 -28.16 -10.04
CA THR A 289 6.23 -28.52 -10.35
C THR A 289 5.22 -27.60 -9.66
N GLN A 290 5.51 -27.10 -8.45
CA GLN A 290 4.65 -26.13 -7.76
C GLN A 290 4.72 -24.76 -8.43
N LEU A 291 5.92 -24.32 -8.84
CA LEU A 291 6.11 -23.08 -9.60
C LEU A 291 5.35 -23.13 -10.94
N ASP A 292 5.56 -24.19 -11.72
CA ASP A 292 4.91 -24.40 -13.01
C ASP A 292 3.38 -24.42 -12.87
N ALA A 293 2.86 -25.02 -11.79
CA ALA A 293 1.42 -25.08 -11.55
C ALA A 293 0.81 -23.69 -11.25
N MET A 294 1.49 -22.87 -10.44
CA MET A 294 1.05 -21.50 -10.15
C MET A 294 1.14 -20.62 -11.40
N GLU A 295 2.24 -20.70 -12.16
CA GLU A 295 2.42 -19.98 -13.41
C GLU A 295 1.40 -20.41 -14.47
N ALA A 296 1.06 -21.69 -14.55
CA ALA A 296 0.04 -22.18 -15.49
C ALA A 296 -1.36 -21.59 -15.22
N ILE A 297 -1.66 -21.22 -13.98
CA ILE A 297 -2.94 -20.61 -13.58
C ILE A 297 -2.90 -19.08 -13.80
N MET A 298 -1.82 -18.42 -13.40
CA MET A 298 -1.75 -16.95 -13.36
C MET A 298 -1.15 -16.32 -14.61
N GLY A 299 -0.36 -17.08 -15.38
CA GLY A 299 0.49 -16.57 -16.44
C GLY A 299 1.57 -15.61 -15.93
N MET A 300 2.07 -14.76 -16.84
CA MET A 300 2.99 -13.69 -16.47
C MET A 300 2.22 -12.48 -15.94
N ASN A 301 2.19 -12.32 -14.62
CA ASN A 301 1.39 -11.31 -13.93
C ASN A 301 2.24 -10.35 -13.07
N ALA A 302 3.45 -10.02 -13.54
CA ALA A 302 4.37 -9.12 -12.85
C ALA A 302 4.43 -7.74 -13.52
N ARG A 303 4.25 -6.66 -12.75
CA ARG A 303 4.49 -5.29 -13.21
C ARG A 303 6.00 -5.08 -13.43
N PRO A 304 6.43 -4.38 -14.49
CA PRO A 304 7.82 -3.99 -14.66
C PRO A 304 8.38 -3.18 -13.49
N VAL A 305 9.67 -3.35 -13.19
CA VAL A 305 10.39 -2.58 -12.16
C VAL A 305 10.33 -1.07 -12.41
N GLN A 306 10.17 -0.32 -11.31
CA GLN A 306 10.03 1.12 -11.30
C GLN A 306 11.32 1.77 -10.79
N LEU A 307 11.54 3.03 -11.18
CA LEU A 307 12.74 3.77 -10.76
C LEU A 307 12.74 4.00 -9.24
N LEU A 308 13.89 3.76 -8.59
CA LEU A 308 14.04 4.05 -7.16
C LEU A 308 13.85 5.54 -6.84
N ASN A 309 14.21 6.43 -7.77
CA ASN A 309 14.19 7.89 -7.60
C ASN A 309 14.97 8.31 -6.34
N GLY A 310 14.48 9.30 -5.58
CA GLY A 310 15.14 9.81 -4.37
C GLY A 310 14.78 9.03 -3.09
N ARG A 311 14.26 7.80 -3.20
CA ARG A 311 13.81 7.03 -2.04
C ARG A 311 14.97 6.44 -1.24
N LEU A 312 14.75 6.30 0.06
CA LEU A 312 15.57 5.45 0.92
C LEU A 312 15.17 3.99 0.70
N LEU A 313 16.15 3.17 0.34
CA LEU A 313 16.06 1.72 0.33
C LEU A 313 17.10 1.21 1.32
N VAL A 314 16.61 0.69 2.45
CA VAL A 314 17.46 0.08 3.47
C VAL A 314 17.60 -1.39 3.11
N ALA A 315 18.84 -1.84 2.87
CA ALA A 315 19.19 -3.24 2.74
C ALA A 315 19.49 -3.84 4.13
N PRO A 316 19.26 -5.15 4.32
CA PRO A 316 19.71 -5.83 5.53
C PRO A 316 21.24 -5.86 5.63
N GLU A 317 21.76 -6.00 6.85
CA GLU A 317 23.21 -6.10 7.14
C GLU A 317 23.87 -7.39 6.63
#